data_AF-Q52SB0-F1
#
_entry.id   AF-Q52SB0-F1
#
_cell.length_a   1.000
_cell.length_b   1.000
_cell.length_c   1.000
_cell.angle_alpha   90.00
_cell.angle_beta   90.00
_cell.angle_gamma   90.00
#
_symmetry.space_group_name_H-M   'P 1'
#
loop_
_entity.id
_entity.type
_entity.pdbx_description
1 polymer ?
#
loop_
_entity_poly.entity_id
_entity_poly.type
_entity_poly.pdbx_seq_one_letter_code
_entity_poly.pdbx_strand_id
1 'polypeptide(L)'
;PFISRFATGYAPGSTFKMITAAIGLDNGTIDPNEVLTINGLKWQKDSSWGSYQVTRVSDVSQVDLKTALIYSDNIYMAQETLKMGEKKFRIGLDKFIFGEDLDLPISMNPAQISNEDSFNSDILLADTGYGQGELLINPIQQAAMYSVFANNGTLVYPKLIADKETKDKKNVIGETAVQTIVPDLREVVQDVNGTA
;
A
#
# COMPACT_ATOMS: atom_id res chain seq x y z
N PRO A 1 -18.18 -20.44 10.10
CA PRO A 1 -17.13 -21.19 9.35
C PRO A 1 -17.29 -21.12 7.82
N PHE A 2 -18.51 -20.93 7.29
CA PHE A 2 -18.83 -20.98 5.86
C PHE A 2 -18.32 -19.81 4.98
N ILE A 3 -17.71 -18.78 5.58
CA ILE A 3 -17.21 -17.61 4.83
C ILE A 3 -15.93 -18.00 4.07
N SER A 4 -15.95 -17.79 2.76
CA SER A 4 -14.75 -17.85 1.91
C SER A 4 -13.91 -16.58 2.09
N ARG A 5 -13.07 -16.57 3.15
CA ARG A 5 -12.26 -15.40 3.52
C ARG A 5 -11.35 -14.89 2.39
N PHE A 6 -10.84 -15.79 1.54
CA PHE A 6 -10.00 -15.42 0.40
C PHE A 6 -10.72 -14.56 -0.67
N ALA A 7 -12.05 -14.53 -0.65
CA ALA A 7 -12.89 -13.76 -1.57
C ALA A 7 -13.67 -12.62 -0.87
N THR A 8 -13.46 -12.43 0.43
CA THR A 8 -14.08 -11.35 1.21
C THR A 8 -13.16 -10.14 1.24
N GLY A 9 -13.68 -8.95 0.97
CA GLY A 9 -12.90 -7.71 1.03
C GLY A 9 -12.52 -7.34 2.46
N TYR A 10 -11.27 -6.93 2.66
CA TYR A 10 -10.75 -6.42 3.93
C TYR A 10 -9.87 -5.19 3.67
N ALA A 11 -9.67 -4.37 4.69
CA ALA A 11 -8.54 -3.46 4.71
C ALA A 11 -7.25 -4.31 4.59
N PRO A 12 -6.36 -4.04 3.61
CA PRO A 12 -5.14 -4.82 3.40
C PRO A 12 -4.13 -4.65 4.55
N GLY A 13 -4.34 -3.65 5.39
CA GLY A 13 -3.49 -3.35 6.53
C GLY A 13 -2.12 -2.83 6.13
N SER A 14 -1.22 -2.81 7.10
CA SER A 14 0.10 -2.19 7.00
C SER A 14 1.00 -2.71 5.89
N THR A 15 0.72 -3.89 5.32
CA THR A 15 1.42 -4.40 4.13
C THR A 15 1.22 -3.49 2.91
N PHE A 16 0.12 -2.74 2.84
CA PHE A 16 -0.18 -1.83 1.73
C PHE A 16 0.82 -0.67 1.59
N LYS A 17 1.61 -0.37 2.63
CA LYS A 17 2.67 0.66 2.59
C LYS A 17 3.62 0.50 1.41
N MET A 18 3.93 -0.72 0.97
CA MET A 18 4.80 -0.95 -0.19
C MET A 18 4.17 -0.47 -1.51
N ILE A 19 2.85 -0.52 -1.64
CA ILE A 19 2.14 0.03 -2.81
C ILE A 19 2.20 1.56 -2.79
N THR A 20 1.89 2.17 -1.64
CA THR A 20 1.99 3.62 -1.46
C THR A 20 3.41 4.13 -1.71
N ALA A 21 4.41 3.43 -1.19
CA ALA A 21 5.83 3.73 -1.43
C ALA A 21 6.16 3.69 -2.93
N ALA A 22 5.73 2.64 -3.64
CA ALA A 22 5.99 2.52 -5.07
C ALA A 22 5.37 3.67 -5.87
N ILE A 23 4.13 4.06 -5.54
CA ILE A 23 3.47 5.21 -6.17
C ILE A 23 4.23 6.51 -5.90
N GLY A 24 4.70 6.72 -4.66
CA GLY A 24 5.46 7.90 -4.28
C GLY A 24 6.83 8.00 -4.95
N LEU A 25 7.51 6.87 -5.14
CA LEU A 25 8.76 6.80 -5.90
C LEU A 25 8.51 7.14 -7.38
N ASP A 26 7.49 6.54 -8.00
CA ASP A 26 7.17 6.76 -9.41
C ASP A 26 6.81 8.22 -9.73
N ASN A 27 6.09 8.89 -8.82
CA ASN A 27 5.68 10.28 -9.02
C ASN A 27 6.66 11.31 -8.43
N GLY A 28 7.80 10.85 -7.90
CA GLY A 28 8.88 11.66 -7.36
C GLY A 28 8.54 12.41 -6.08
N THR A 29 7.51 12.00 -5.34
CA THR A 29 7.21 12.61 -4.03
C THR A 29 8.04 12.03 -2.91
N ILE A 30 8.35 10.72 -2.99
CA ILE A 30 9.23 10.04 -2.03
C ILE A 30 10.64 10.03 -2.61
N ASP A 31 11.59 10.65 -1.90
CA ASP A 31 13.02 10.36 -2.05
C ASP A 31 13.37 9.27 -1.03
N PRO A 32 13.88 8.10 -1.45
CA PRO A 32 14.19 7.01 -0.53
C PRO A 32 15.26 7.38 0.51
N ASN A 33 16.04 8.44 0.29
CA ASN A 33 17.10 8.90 1.19
C ASN A 33 16.67 10.09 2.07
N GLU A 34 15.47 10.64 1.85
CA GLU A 34 14.95 11.70 2.73
C GLU A 34 14.62 11.10 4.10
N VAL A 35 15.20 11.69 5.14
CA VAL A 35 15.02 11.26 6.52
C VAL A 35 14.01 12.19 7.20
N LEU A 36 12.86 11.64 7.57
CA LEU A 36 11.89 12.35 8.41
C LEU A 36 12.27 12.22 9.88
N THR A 37 12.20 13.34 10.60
CA THR A 37 12.30 13.33 12.06
C THR A 37 10.92 13.11 12.67
N ILE A 38 10.68 11.94 13.25
CA ILE A 38 9.41 11.56 13.88
C ILE A 38 9.65 11.34 15.38
N ASN A 39 8.93 12.07 16.22
CA ASN A 39 9.08 11.99 17.68
C ASN A 39 7.86 11.31 18.31
N GLY A 40 8.10 10.26 19.09
CA GLY A 40 7.06 9.54 19.81
C GLY A 40 6.29 8.54 18.94
N LEU A 41 5.23 7.97 19.52
CA LEU A 41 4.46 6.89 18.88
C LEU A 41 3.19 7.37 18.18
N LYS A 42 2.87 8.66 18.27
CA LYS A 42 1.62 9.23 17.76
C LYS A 42 1.86 10.55 17.05
N TRP A 43 1.15 10.77 15.94
CA TRP A 43 1.27 11.98 15.14
C TRP A 43 -0.07 12.38 14.52
N GLN A 44 -0.27 13.69 14.35
CA GLN A 44 -1.36 14.27 13.58
C GLN A 44 -0.82 15.48 12.81
N LYS A 45 -1.42 15.78 11.64
CA LYS A 45 -1.00 16.91 10.79
C LYS A 45 -1.08 18.25 11.53
N ASP A 46 -2.21 18.51 12.17
CA ASP A 46 -2.50 19.72 12.94
C ASP A 46 -3.69 19.49 13.88
N SER A 47 -4.15 20.53 14.58
CA SER A 47 -5.23 20.44 15.57
C SER A 47 -6.62 20.15 14.96
N SER A 48 -6.81 20.31 13.65
CA SER A 48 -8.10 20.03 12.98
C SER A 48 -8.48 18.55 13.03
N TRP A 49 -7.50 17.66 13.26
CA TRP A 49 -7.71 16.22 13.43
C TRP A 49 -8.35 15.86 14.78
N GLY A 50 -8.52 16.83 15.69
CA GLY A 50 -9.05 16.61 17.02
C GLY A 50 -8.15 15.65 17.81
N SER A 51 -8.73 14.58 18.35
CA SER A 51 -8.01 13.56 19.11
C SER A 51 -7.49 12.39 18.27
N TYR A 52 -7.72 12.41 16.96
CA TYR A 52 -7.24 11.35 16.07
C TYR A 52 -5.74 11.50 15.82
N GLN A 53 -5.00 10.39 15.91
CA GLN A 53 -3.57 10.36 15.67
C GLN A 53 -3.18 9.05 14.98
N VAL A 54 -2.36 9.13 13.94
CA VAL A 54 -1.68 7.96 13.37
C VAL A 54 -0.73 7.42 14.43
N THR A 55 -0.74 6.11 14.63
CA THR A 55 0.08 5.44 15.65
C THR A 55 1.08 4.50 14.98
N ARG A 56 2.33 4.51 15.45
CA ARG A 56 3.37 3.53 15.12
C ARG A 56 3.76 2.71 16.35
N VAL A 57 4.47 1.60 16.14
CA VAL A 57 4.87 0.68 17.21
C VAL A 57 6.25 0.99 17.80
N SER A 58 7.20 1.41 16.97
CA SER A 58 8.59 1.64 17.37
C SER A 58 8.92 3.13 17.29
N ASP A 59 9.53 3.66 18.36
CA ASP A 59 9.90 5.08 18.45
C ASP A 59 11.30 5.32 17.86
N VAL A 60 11.39 5.22 16.53
CA VAL A 60 12.63 5.52 15.78
C VAL A 60 12.60 6.99 15.36
N SER A 61 13.60 7.79 15.76
CA SER A 61 13.56 9.23 15.51
C SER A 61 13.81 9.61 14.06
N GLN A 62 14.80 8.99 13.42
CA GLN A 62 15.23 9.28 12.06
C GLN A 62 14.73 8.16 11.15
N VAL A 63 13.78 8.47 10.28
CA VAL A 63 13.07 7.46 9.48
C VAL A 63 13.12 7.84 8.00
N ASP A 64 13.89 7.07 7.23
CA ASP A 64 13.84 7.04 5.76
C ASP A 64 12.90 5.92 5.26
N LEU A 65 12.78 5.76 3.94
CA LEU A 65 11.88 4.75 3.36
C LEU A 65 12.22 3.33 3.81
N LYS A 66 13.50 2.96 3.77
CA LYS A 66 13.98 1.64 4.17
C LYS A 66 13.63 1.36 5.64
N THR A 67 13.94 2.31 6.53
CA THR A 67 13.65 2.22 7.96
C THR A 67 12.14 2.11 8.20
N ALA A 68 11.33 2.89 7.48
CA ALA A 68 9.87 2.83 7.57
C ALA A 68 9.32 1.45 7.18
N LEU A 69 9.89 0.79 6.17
CA LEU A 69 9.49 -0.55 5.77
C LEU A 69 9.90 -1.61 6.79
N ILE A 70 11.15 -1.58 7.28
CA ILE A 70 11.67 -2.51 8.31
C ILE A 70 10.79 -2.49 9.57
N TYR A 71 10.51 -1.30 10.09
CA TYR A 71 9.75 -1.10 11.33
C TYR A 71 8.23 -1.00 11.12
N SER A 72 7.76 -1.09 9.87
CA SER A 72 6.37 -0.88 9.49
C SER A 72 5.77 0.45 10.00
N ASP A 73 6.51 1.54 9.85
CA ASP A 73 6.15 2.86 10.41
C ASP A 73 4.94 3.49 9.69
N ASN A 74 3.79 3.56 10.38
CA ASN A 74 2.57 4.17 9.83
C ASN A 74 2.69 5.69 9.71
N ILE A 75 3.40 6.35 10.63
CA ILE A 75 3.50 7.81 10.66
C ILE A 75 4.28 8.30 9.45
N TYR A 76 5.39 7.63 9.11
CA TYR A 76 6.15 7.94 7.89
C TYR A 76 5.24 7.88 6.65
N MET A 77 4.53 6.76 6.45
CA MET A 77 3.72 6.58 5.26
C MET A 77 2.51 7.53 5.22
N ALA A 78 1.91 7.86 6.37
CA ALA A 78 0.86 8.87 6.46
C ALA A 78 1.35 10.26 6.04
N GLN A 79 2.53 10.68 6.52
CA GLN A 79 3.14 11.96 6.14
C GLN A 79 3.45 12.01 4.65
N GLU A 80 4.08 10.97 4.09
CA GLU A 80 4.39 10.91 2.66
C GLU A 80 3.12 10.86 1.80
N THR A 81 2.05 10.20 2.25
CA THR A 81 0.76 10.18 1.53
C THR A 81 0.09 11.55 1.51
N LEU A 82 0.12 12.28 2.63
CA LEU A 82 -0.39 13.65 2.70
C LEU A 82 0.44 14.61 1.83
N LYS A 83 1.77 14.46 1.83
CA LYS A 83 2.69 15.22 0.97
C LYS A 83 2.44 14.94 -0.51
N MET A 84 2.15 13.69 -0.86
CA MET A 84 1.79 13.26 -2.22
C MET A 84 0.45 13.86 -2.66
N GLY A 85 -0.50 13.91 -1.73
CA GLY A 85 -1.84 14.40 -1.98
C GLY A 85 -2.70 13.41 -2.77
N GLU A 86 -4.00 13.51 -2.55
CA GLU A 86 -5.00 12.58 -3.08
C GLU A 86 -4.90 12.37 -4.59
N LYS A 87 -4.75 13.45 -5.37
CA LYS A 87 -4.74 13.36 -6.83
C LYS A 87 -3.63 12.46 -7.36
N LYS A 88 -2.40 12.65 -6.88
CA LYS A 88 -1.26 11.82 -7.31
C LYS A 88 -1.36 10.39 -6.77
N PHE A 89 -1.86 10.24 -5.54
CA PHE A 89 -2.06 8.94 -4.94
C PHE A 89 -3.08 8.11 -5.72
N ARG A 90 -4.25 8.67 -6.02
CA ARG A 90 -5.28 8.03 -6.86
C ARG A 90 -4.79 7.70 -8.26
N ILE A 91 -4.06 8.60 -8.94
CA ILE A 91 -3.44 8.29 -10.25
C ILE A 91 -2.57 7.04 -10.19
N GLY A 92 -1.86 6.80 -9.08
CA GLY A 92 -1.10 5.57 -8.86
C GLY A 92 -2.00 4.36 -8.60
N LEU A 93 -2.99 4.50 -7.71
CA LEU A 93 -3.93 3.45 -7.35
C LEU A 93 -4.78 2.99 -8.55
N ASP A 94 -5.21 3.90 -9.41
CA ASP A 94 -6.04 3.64 -10.59
C ASP A 94 -5.33 2.78 -11.65
N LYS A 95 -3.99 2.64 -11.55
CA LYS A 95 -3.24 1.70 -12.39
C LYS A 95 -3.41 0.25 -11.95
N PHE A 96 -3.80 0.00 -10.69
CA PHE A 96 -4.10 -1.34 -10.17
C PHE A 96 -5.50 -1.79 -10.61
N ILE A 97 -6.08 -2.77 -9.92
CA ILE A 97 -7.31 -3.48 -10.32
C ILE A 97 -8.54 -3.07 -9.49
N PHE A 98 -8.54 -1.88 -8.90
CA PHE A 98 -9.72 -1.36 -8.21
C PHE A 98 -10.87 -1.20 -9.21
N GLY A 99 -12.06 -1.68 -8.83
CA GLY A 99 -13.24 -1.71 -9.71
C GLY A 99 -13.23 -2.80 -10.79
N GLU A 100 -12.17 -3.59 -10.95
CA GLU A 100 -12.12 -4.68 -11.94
C GLU A 100 -12.76 -5.97 -11.41
N ASP A 101 -13.63 -6.59 -12.21
CA ASP A 101 -14.09 -7.97 -12.01
C ASP A 101 -13.01 -8.96 -12.50
N LEU A 102 -12.55 -9.83 -11.61
CA LEU A 102 -11.56 -10.85 -11.96
C LEU A 102 -12.22 -12.04 -12.68
N ASP A 103 -11.57 -12.52 -13.73
CA ASP A 103 -12.02 -13.69 -14.51
C ASP A 103 -11.69 -15.02 -13.80
N LEU A 104 -12.32 -15.21 -12.63
CA LEU A 104 -12.22 -16.37 -11.77
C LEU A 104 -13.59 -16.98 -11.50
N PRO A 105 -13.69 -18.32 -11.39
CA PRO A 105 -14.95 -18.99 -11.04
C PRO A 105 -15.21 -18.92 -9.52
N ILE A 106 -15.02 -17.75 -8.92
CA ILE A 106 -15.19 -17.48 -7.48
C ILE A 106 -15.98 -16.18 -7.37
N SER A 107 -17.12 -16.22 -6.68
CA SER A 107 -17.89 -15.00 -6.39
C SER A 107 -17.09 -14.09 -5.45
N MET A 108 -16.90 -12.84 -5.87
CA MET A 108 -16.26 -11.78 -5.10
C MET A 108 -16.75 -10.43 -5.58
N ASN A 109 -16.68 -9.41 -4.72
CA ASN A 109 -16.87 -8.02 -5.14
C ASN A 109 -15.53 -7.45 -5.66
N PRO A 110 -15.56 -6.51 -6.62
CA PRO A 110 -14.38 -5.73 -6.99
C PRO A 110 -13.74 -5.02 -5.79
N ALA A 111 -12.43 -4.79 -5.86
CA ALA A 111 -11.73 -4.02 -4.84
C ALA A 111 -12.14 -2.54 -4.93
N GLN A 112 -12.19 -1.84 -3.79
CA GLN A 112 -12.45 -0.38 -3.74
C GLN A 112 -11.34 0.36 -3.01
N ILE A 113 -11.09 1.60 -3.43
CA ILE A 113 -10.16 2.54 -2.75
C ILE A 113 -10.84 3.16 -1.53
N SER A 114 -12.06 3.66 -1.74
CA SER A 114 -12.91 4.32 -0.76
C SER A 114 -14.37 4.17 -1.19
N ASN A 115 -15.30 4.59 -0.34
CA ASN A 115 -16.72 4.54 -0.66
C ASN A 115 -17.12 5.52 -1.78
N GLU A 116 -16.42 6.64 -1.87
CA GLU A 116 -16.65 7.70 -2.86
C GLU A 116 -15.41 7.94 -3.74
N ASP A 117 -15.57 8.68 -4.84
CA ASP A 117 -14.50 9.00 -5.81
C ASP A 117 -13.43 9.92 -5.23
N SER A 118 -13.75 10.66 -4.15
CA SER A 118 -12.83 11.47 -3.38
C SER A 118 -12.86 11.10 -1.91
N PHE A 119 -11.72 11.27 -1.21
CA PHE A 119 -11.65 11.02 0.22
C PHE A 119 -12.35 12.09 1.04
N ASN A 120 -12.33 13.35 0.56
CA ASN A 120 -12.88 14.53 1.26
C ASN A 120 -12.40 14.67 2.73
N SER A 121 -11.27 14.05 3.07
CA SER A 121 -10.74 13.95 4.42
C SER A 121 -9.24 13.63 4.38
N ASP A 122 -8.43 14.51 4.98
CA ASP A 122 -6.99 14.29 5.15
C ASP A 122 -6.71 13.06 6.03
N ILE A 123 -7.57 12.79 7.02
CA ILE A 123 -7.45 11.59 7.87
C ILE A 123 -7.65 10.34 7.00
N LEU A 124 -8.71 10.30 6.19
CA LEU A 124 -8.98 9.14 5.35
C LEU A 124 -7.89 8.93 4.29
N LEU A 125 -7.36 10.02 3.71
CA LEU A 125 -6.22 9.97 2.81
C LEU A 125 -4.99 9.36 3.50
N ALA A 126 -4.64 9.85 4.70
CA ALA A 126 -3.53 9.34 5.48
C ALA A 126 -3.71 7.85 5.82
N ASP A 127 -4.90 7.47 6.31
CA ASP A 127 -5.25 6.11 6.70
C ASP A 127 -5.17 5.12 5.54
N THR A 128 -5.65 5.52 4.37
CA THR A 128 -5.56 4.75 3.14
C THR A 128 -4.09 4.50 2.75
N GLY A 129 -3.22 5.48 2.96
CA GLY A 129 -1.79 5.41 2.69
C GLY A 129 -1.05 4.25 3.38
N TYR A 130 -1.52 3.81 4.55
CA TYR A 130 -0.99 2.63 5.25
C TYR A 130 -1.97 1.45 5.33
N GLY A 131 -2.95 1.43 4.41
CA GLY A 131 -3.83 0.28 4.18
C GLY A 131 -5.01 0.16 5.13
N GLN A 132 -5.40 1.25 5.79
CA GLN A 132 -6.62 1.37 6.58
C GLN A 132 -7.68 2.17 5.79
N GLY A 133 -8.54 2.89 6.51
CA GLY A 133 -9.62 3.67 5.91
C GLY A 133 -10.71 2.77 5.36
N GLU A 134 -11.12 3.04 4.13
CA GLU A 134 -12.25 2.41 3.46
C GLU A 134 -11.83 1.42 2.37
N LEU A 135 -10.55 1.05 2.33
CA LEU A 135 -10.03 0.03 1.42
C LEU A 135 -10.72 -1.30 1.69
N LEU A 136 -11.25 -1.92 0.63
CA LEU A 136 -11.67 -3.31 0.65
C LEU A 136 -11.01 -4.04 -0.50
N ILE A 137 -10.10 -4.95 -0.16
CA ILE A 137 -9.34 -5.77 -1.10
C ILE A 137 -9.33 -7.19 -0.56
N ASN A 138 -9.89 -8.15 -1.30
CA ASN A 138 -9.85 -9.54 -0.87
C ASN A 138 -8.43 -10.14 -1.04
N PRO A 139 -8.08 -11.21 -0.32
CA PRO A 139 -6.74 -11.81 -0.41
C PRO A 139 -6.28 -12.21 -1.83
N ILE A 140 -7.17 -12.62 -2.72
CA ILE A 140 -6.82 -12.91 -4.13
C ILE A 140 -6.44 -11.63 -4.87
N GLN A 141 -7.20 -10.56 -4.68
CA GLN A 141 -6.92 -9.24 -5.26
C GLN A 141 -5.63 -8.65 -4.68
N GLN A 142 -5.35 -8.83 -3.37
CA GLN A 142 -4.08 -8.44 -2.77
C GLN A 142 -2.91 -9.16 -3.44
N ALA A 143 -3.00 -10.49 -3.61
CA ALA A 143 -1.97 -11.26 -4.30
C ALA A 143 -1.75 -10.79 -5.75
N ALA A 144 -2.82 -10.43 -6.47
CA ALA A 144 -2.71 -9.84 -7.79
C ALA A 144 -1.96 -8.51 -7.76
N MET A 145 -2.34 -7.58 -6.87
CA MET A 145 -1.68 -6.27 -6.76
C MET A 145 -0.21 -6.40 -6.35
N TYR A 146 0.13 -7.32 -5.44
CA TYR A 146 1.49 -7.50 -4.95
C TYR A 146 2.39 -8.24 -5.95
N SER A 147 1.84 -8.83 -7.00
CA SER A 147 2.64 -9.50 -8.04
C SER A 147 3.61 -8.54 -8.74
N VAL A 148 3.33 -7.23 -8.73
CA VAL A 148 4.17 -6.22 -9.38
C VAL A 148 5.62 -6.27 -8.89
N PHE A 149 5.86 -6.59 -7.62
CA PHE A 149 7.20 -6.69 -7.04
C PHE A 149 7.98 -7.92 -7.51
N ALA A 150 7.29 -8.95 -8.00
CA ALA A 150 7.90 -10.14 -8.57
C ALA A 150 8.07 -10.06 -10.10
N ASN A 151 7.52 -9.02 -10.74
CA ASN A 151 7.41 -8.92 -12.20
C ASN A 151 7.79 -7.52 -12.71
N ASN A 152 8.76 -6.86 -12.07
CA ASN A 152 9.31 -5.55 -12.50
C ASN A 152 8.22 -4.50 -12.80
N GLY A 153 7.20 -4.44 -11.96
CA GLY A 153 6.12 -3.46 -12.08
C GLY A 153 4.95 -3.88 -12.97
N THR A 154 5.00 -5.08 -13.54
CA THR A 154 3.87 -5.70 -14.25
C THR A 154 2.98 -6.47 -13.28
N LEU A 155 1.68 -6.18 -13.31
CA LEU A 155 0.69 -6.97 -12.57
C LEU A 155 0.33 -8.22 -13.39
N VAL A 156 0.29 -9.38 -12.73
CA VAL A 156 -0.08 -10.65 -13.35
C VAL A 156 -1.39 -11.12 -12.71
N TYR A 157 -2.43 -11.25 -13.52
CA TYR A 157 -3.74 -11.64 -13.01
C TYR A 157 -3.72 -13.10 -12.52
N PRO A 158 -4.37 -13.39 -11.38
CA PRO A 158 -4.47 -14.74 -10.87
C PRO A 158 -5.31 -15.62 -11.80
N LYS A 159 -4.92 -16.89 -11.94
CA LYS A 159 -5.69 -17.91 -12.64
C LYS A 159 -5.91 -19.14 -11.77
N LEU A 160 -7.08 -19.75 -11.89
CA LEU A 160 -7.42 -20.98 -11.17
C LEU A 160 -7.51 -22.19 -12.11
N ILE A 161 -8.00 -21.99 -13.33
CA ILE A 161 -8.08 -23.06 -14.33
C ILE A 161 -6.70 -23.19 -15.00
N ALA A 162 -6.14 -24.40 -14.99
CA ALA A 162 -4.75 -24.63 -15.36
C ALA A 162 -4.44 -24.31 -16.84
N ASP A 163 -5.40 -24.57 -17.73
CA ASP A 163 -5.27 -24.35 -19.17
C ASP A 163 -5.52 -22.89 -19.61
N LYS A 164 -6.01 -22.03 -18.72
CA LYS A 164 -6.16 -20.60 -19.02
C LYS A 164 -4.80 -19.96 -19.28
N GLU A 165 -4.76 -19.12 -20.31
CA GLU A 165 -3.60 -18.30 -20.62
C GLU A 165 -3.32 -17.29 -19.51
N THR A 166 -2.04 -16.95 -19.33
CA THR A 166 -1.64 -15.91 -18.40
C THR A 166 -2.03 -14.54 -18.98
N LYS A 167 -2.70 -13.72 -18.18
CA LYS A 167 -3.02 -12.33 -18.50
C LYS A 167 -2.21 -11.41 -17.59
N ASP A 168 -1.72 -10.30 -18.14
CA ASP A 168 -0.98 -9.29 -17.40
C ASP A 168 -1.49 -7.86 -17.67
N LYS A 169 -1.06 -6.92 -16.84
CA LYS A 169 -1.22 -5.47 -16.97
C LYS A 169 0.16 -4.84 -16.72
N LYS A 170 0.80 -4.38 -17.80
CA LYS A 170 2.17 -3.82 -17.76
C LYS A 170 2.18 -2.41 -17.18
N ASN A 171 3.35 -2.00 -16.68
CA ASN A 171 3.63 -0.64 -16.21
C ASN A 171 2.66 -0.13 -15.13
N VAL A 172 2.27 -1.01 -14.19
CA VAL A 172 1.43 -0.62 -13.04
C VAL A 172 2.24 0.25 -12.08
N ILE A 173 3.49 -0.14 -11.83
CA ILE A 173 4.52 0.70 -11.19
C ILE A 173 5.82 0.66 -12.01
N GLY A 174 6.71 1.62 -11.78
CA GLY A 174 8.02 1.68 -12.42
C GLY A 174 8.97 0.58 -11.96
N GLU A 175 9.83 0.13 -12.85
CA GLU A 175 10.87 -0.86 -12.53
C GLU A 175 11.83 -0.34 -11.45
N THR A 176 12.18 0.96 -11.47
CA THR A 176 12.99 1.61 -10.44
C THR A 176 12.37 1.50 -9.05
N ALA A 177 11.04 1.65 -8.93
CA ALA A 177 10.35 1.50 -7.65
C ALA A 177 10.46 0.07 -7.13
N VAL A 178 10.35 -0.93 -7.99
CA VAL A 178 10.55 -2.35 -7.63
C VAL A 178 11.99 -2.60 -7.19
N GLN A 179 12.97 -2.12 -7.96
CA GLN A 179 14.40 -2.28 -7.65
C GLN A 179 14.82 -1.57 -6.36
N THR A 180 14.07 -0.56 -5.93
CA THR A 180 14.27 0.15 -4.65
C THR A 180 13.62 -0.60 -3.49
N ILE A 181 12.34 -0.97 -3.62
CA ILE A 181 11.55 -1.54 -2.52
C ILE A 181 11.93 -3.00 -2.23
N VAL A 182 12.21 -3.83 -3.24
CA VAL A 182 12.48 -5.25 -3.02
C VAL A 182 13.70 -5.50 -2.13
N PRO A 183 14.85 -4.81 -2.30
CA PRO A 183 15.94 -4.86 -1.33
C PRO A 183 15.51 -4.51 0.10
N ASP A 184 14.71 -3.46 0.29
CA ASP A 184 14.23 -3.05 1.61
C ASP A 184 13.30 -4.10 2.23
N LEU A 185 12.45 -4.76 1.43
CA LEU A 185 11.62 -5.87 1.89
C LEU A 185 12.43 -7.11 2.29
N ARG A 186 13.66 -7.30 1.78
CA ARG A 186 14.56 -8.33 2.31
C ARG A 186 15.04 -7.97 3.72
N GLU A 187 15.27 -6.69 3.96
CA GLU A 187 15.76 -6.18 5.24
C GLU A 187 14.69 -6.25 6.32
N VAL A 188 13.41 -6.26 5.95
CA VAL A 188 12.30 -6.63 6.86
C VAL A 188 12.51 -8.02 7.49
N VAL A 189 13.26 -8.91 6.82
CA VAL A 189 13.61 -10.26 7.30
C VAL A 189 15.03 -10.36 7.85
N GLN A 190 15.99 -9.68 7.21
CA GLN A 190 17.41 -9.81 7.55
C GLN A 190 17.84 -8.91 8.72
N ASP A 191 17.21 -7.74 8.88
CA ASP A 191 17.51 -6.85 10.00
C ASP A 191 17.03 -7.46 11.32
N VAL A 192 17.82 -7.34 12.38
CA VAL A 192 17.47 -7.87 13.71
C VAL A 192 16.20 -7.23 14.29
N ASN A 193 15.84 -6.04 13.84
CA ASN A 193 14.61 -5.34 14.20
C ASN A 193 13.54 -5.43 13.11
N GLY A 194 13.79 -6.21 12.06
CA GLY A 194 12.82 -6.55 11.03
C GLY A 194 11.57 -7.18 11.64
N THR A 195 10.43 -6.85 11.07
CA THR A 195 9.13 -7.31 11.58
C THR A 195 8.78 -8.75 11.17
N ALA A 196 9.63 -9.44 10.39
CA ALA A 196 9.41 -10.79 9.87
C ALA A 196 10.58 -11.75 10.11
#